data_AF-K0TGL1-F1
#
_entry.id   AF-K0TGL1-F1
#
_cell.length_a   1.000
_cell.length_b   1.000
_cell.length_c   1.000
_cell.angle_alpha   90.00
_cell.angle_beta   90.00
_cell.angle_gamma   90.00
#
_symmetry.space_group_name_H-M   'P 1'
#
loop_
_entity.id
_entity.type
_entity.pdbx_description
1 polymer ?
#
loop_
_entity_poly.entity_id
_entity_poly.type
_entity_poly.pdbx_seq_one_letter_code
_entity_poly.pdbx_strand_id
1 'polypeptide(L)'
;MPSRSPTAKPFTEGPSSSPTARPTTGSPSVSPSSSPTARASPSERPSVSPTDTPSSSPTKIPTLAPSQQPTPSPTTALTTNAELRTAIQEYLSQGCTNDVNCQARSKYGGAIGNWDVSRVTKFNSLFVDAPGAETFNEVINWNTDSATSMRDMFAYAWAFNQPLSFRYCKGYR
;
A
#
# COMPACT_ATOMS: atom_id res chain seq x y z
N MET A 1 -66.06 0.90 -9.02
CA MET A 1 -66.18 -0.58 -9.00
C MET A 1 -66.27 -1.09 -10.44
N PRO A 2 -65.82 -2.32 -10.77
CA PRO A 2 -65.08 -3.31 -9.96
C PRO A 2 -63.58 -3.32 -10.38
N SER A 3 -62.56 -3.57 -9.55
CA SER A 3 -62.29 -4.60 -8.52
C SER A 3 -62.26 -6.03 -9.04
N ARG A 4 -61.05 -6.54 -9.34
CA ARG A 4 -60.66 -7.95 -9.19
C ARG A 4 -59.15 -8.07 -8.92
N SER A 5 -58.78 -8.32 -7.67
CA SER A 5 -57.61 -9.11 -7.26
C SER A 5 -57.99 -10.60 -7.28
N PRO A 6 -57.20 -11.55 -6.73
CA PRO A 6 -55.74 -11.80 -6.73
C PRO A 6 -55.44 -13.23 -7.26
N THR A 7 -54.19 -13.67 -7.43
CA THR A 7 -53.83 -15.08 -7.18
C THR A 7 -52.34 -15.22 -6.84
N ALA A 8 -52.09 -15.87 -5.71
CA ALA A 8 -50.80 -16.20 -5.14
C ALA A 8 -50.20 -17.50 -5.73
N LYS A 9 -48.90 -17.66 -5.49
CA LYS A 9 -47.97 -18.76 -5.81
C LYS A 9 -48.52 -20.18 -5.59
N PRO A 10 -47.84 -21.17 -6.16
CA PRO A 10 -47.45 -22.36 -5.38
C PRO A 10 -45.94 -22.39 -5.11
N PHE A 11 -45.63 -22.68 -3.85
CA PHE A 11 -44.38 -23.27 -3.38
C PHE A 11 -44.34 -24.74 -3.84
N THR A 12 -43.18 -25.23 -4.27
CA THR A 12 -42.95 -26.67 -4.40
C THR A 12 -41.68 -27.02 -3.64
N GLU A 13 -41.86 -27.64 -2.46
CA GLU A 13 -40.82 -28.40 -1.78
C GLU A 13 -40.55 -29.70 -2.53
N GLY A 14 -39.29 -30.12 -2.57
CA GLY A 14 -38.85 -31.44 -3.03
C GLY A 14 -37.80 -32.00 -2.07
N PRO A 15 -37.76 -33.32 -1.84
CA PRO A 15 -37.32 -33.90 -0.57
C PRO A 15 -35.81 -34.17 -0.44
N SER A 16 -35.40 -34.07 0.83
CA SER A 16 -34.36 -34.80 1.56
C SER A 16 -33.79 -36.06 0.90
N SER A 17 -32.45 -36.10 0.79
CA SER A 17 -31.69 -37.35 0.81
C SER A 17 -30.36 -37.16 1.58
N SER A 18 -30.36 -37.62 2.83
CA SER A 18 -29.17 -38.17 3.50
C SER A 18 -29.29 -39.70 3.46
N PRO A 19 -28.19 -40.43 3.28
CA PRO A 19 -27.66 -41.13 4.46
C PRO A 19 -26.12 -41.21 4.54
N THR A 20 -25.64 -40.92 5.75
CA THR A 20 -24.69 -41.68 6.57
C THR A 20 -23.62 -42.56 5.90
N ALA A 21 -22.34 -42.17 6.08
CA ALA A 21 -21.24 -43.11 6.30
C ALA A 21 -20.34 -42.63 7.45
N ARG A 22 -20.06 -43.55 8.39
CA ARG A 22 -19.32 -43.37 9.66
C ARG A 22 -17.80 -43.16 9.44
N PRO A 23 -17.08 -42.71 10.48
CA PRO A 23 -15.70 -42.24 10.39
C PRO A 23 -14.69 -43.39 10.57
N THR A 24 -13.53 -43.26 9.93
CA THR A 24 -12.37 -44.11 10.22
C THR A 24 -11.27 -43.27 10.85
N THR A 25 -10.97 -43.66 12.09
CA THR A 25 -9.90 -43.25 12.99
C THR A 25 -8.51 -43.46 12.40
N GLY A 26 -7.60 -42.50 12.61
CA GLY A 26 -6.19 -42.64 12.24
C GLY A 26 -5.29 -41.53 12.77
N SER A 27 -5.11 -41.45 14.08
CA SER A 27 -3.91 -40.87 14.71
C SER A 27 -3.69 -41.64 16.01
N PRO A 28 -2.46 -42.12 16.26
CA PRO A 28 -1.66 -41.36 17.21
C PRO A 28 -0.13 -41.38 16.98
N SER A 29 0.48 -40.27 17.42
CA SER A 29 1.62 -40.21 18.34
C SER A 29 2.93 -40.92 18.00
N VAL A 30 3.98 -40.14 17.70
CA VAL A 30 5.28 -40.29 18.39
C VAL A 30 6.07 -38.95 18.43
N SER A 31 6.46 -38.57 19.63
CA SER A 31 7.58 -37.71 20.01
C SER A 31 7.88 -38.05 21.47
N PRO A 32 9.10 -37.88 22.05
CA PRO A 32 10.39 -37.47 21.50
C PRO A 32 11.61 -38.29 22.03
N SER A 33 12.82 -37.82 21.69
CA SER A 33 14.05 -37.80 22.51
C SER A 33 14.94 -39.04 22.67
N SER A 34 16.15 -38.96 22.09
CA SER A 34 17.41 -39.36 22.77
C SER A 34 18.65 -38.86 22.00
N SER A 35 19.35 -37.85 22.53
CA SER A 35 20.81 -37.73 22.48
C SER A 35 21.35 -38.17 23.87
N PRO A 36 22.66 -38.42 24.13
CA PRO A 36 23.87 -38.27 23.31
C PRO A 36 24.84 -39.49 23.42
N THR A 37 25.92 -39.57 22.62
CA THR A 37 27.18 -40.21 23.06
C THR A 37 28.37 -39.62 22.31
N ALA A 38 29.45 -39.39 23.06
CA ALA A 38 30.60 -38.57 22.73
C ALA A 38 31.78 -39.34 22.10
N ARG A 39 32.60 -38.57 21.36
CA ARG A 39 34.07 -38.51 21.39
C ARG A 39 34.90 -39.73 20.98
N ALA A 40 35.67 -39.53 19.91
CA ALA A 40 37.08 -39.95 19.82
C ALA A 40 37.86 -38.95 18.95
N SER A 41 38.87 -38.30 19.55
CA SER A 41 39.95 -37.61 18.83
C SER A 41 41.02 -38.63 18.42
N PRO A 42 41.73 -38.37 17.32
CA PRO A 42 43.18 -38.57 17.33
C PRO A 42 43.93 -37.33 16.85
N SER A 43 44.93 -36.96 17.65
CA SER A 43 45.99 -36.02 17.34
C SER A 43 46.98 -36.66 16.36
N GLU A 44 47.22 -36.05 15.21
CA GLU A 44 48.50 -36.19 14.51
C GLU A 44 48.87 -34.86 13.84
N ARG A 45 50.08 -34.38 14.16
CA ARG A 45 50.71 -33.19 13.60
C ARG A 45 51.83 -33.64 12.67
N PRO A 46 51.77 -33.33 11.37
CA PRO A 46 52.97 -33.26 10.55
C PRO A 46 53.42 -31.81 10.36
N SER A 47 54.69 -31.58 10.67
CA SER A 47 55.43 -30.34 10.51
C SER A 47 56.18 -30.36 9.18
N VAL A 48 55.71 -29.65 8.16
CA VAL A 48 56.55 -29.18 7.04
C VAL A 48 56.04 -27.83 6.53
N SER A 49 56.88 -26.80 6.66
CA SER A 49 56.74 -25.54 5.93
C SER A 49 57.56 -25.60 4.65
N PRO A 50 57.00 -25.17 3.51
CA PRO A 50 57.77 -24.52 2.47
C PRO A 50 57.29 -23.08 2.30
N THR A 51 58.22 -22.15 2.48
CA THR A 51 58.13 -20.75 2.06
C THR A 51 58.36 -20.70 0.56
N ASP A 52 57.48 -20.06 -0.22
CA ASP A 52 57.87 -18.92 -1.06
C ASP A 52 56.73 -18.31 -1.90
N THR A 53 56.51 -17.03 -1.60
CA THR A 53 56.06 -15.91 -2.46
C THR A 53 54.63 -15.83 -3.04
N PRO A 54 54.06 -14.60 -3.11
CA PRO A 54 52.62 -14.37 -3.24
C PRO A 54 52.21 -14.19 -4.71
N SER A 55 51.13 -14.84 -5.13
CA SER A 55 50.46 -14.53 -6.40
C SER A 55 49.22 -13.69 -6.13
N SER A 56 49.30 -12.43 -6.54
CA SER A 56 48.27 -11.41 -6.50
C SER A 56 47.01 -11.88 -7.23
N SER A 57 45.92 -12.13 -6.50
CA SER A 57 44.55 -12.00 -7.03
C SER A 57 43.54 -12.01 -5.89
N PRO A 58 42.87 -10.89 -5.57
CA PRO A 58 41.79 -10.88 -4.59
C PRO A 58 40.53 -11.47 -5.23
N THR A 59 40.17 -12.72 -4.92
CA THR A 59 38.83 -13.24 -5.24
C THR A 59 37.83 -12.71 -4.21
N LYS A 60 37.67 -11.38 -4.13
CA LYS A 60 36.43 -10.82 -3.62
C LYS A 60 35.47 -10.84 -4.80
N ILE A 61 34.36 -11.55 -4.63
CA ILE A 61 33.14 -11.22 -5.35
C ILE A 61 32.39 -10.21 -4.47
N PRO A 62 32.35 -8.92 -4.82
CA PRO A 62 31.26 -8.07 -4.40
C PRO A 62 30.20 -8.14 -5.48
N THR A 63 29.13 -8.84 -5.16
CA THR A 63 27.83 -8.78 -5.81
C THR A 63 27.39 -7.32 -5.94
N LEU A 64 27.42 -6.75 -7.14
CA LEU A 64 26.65 -5.56 -7.49
C LEU A 64 26.10 -5.72 -8.90
N ALA A 65 25.13 -6.62 -9.05
CA ALA A 65 24.12 -6.37 -10.07
C ALA A 65 23.41 -5.07 -9.65
N PRO A 66 23.29 -4.06 -10.52
CA PRO A 66 22.38 -2.97 -10.23
C PRO A 66 20.99 -3.59 -10.18
N SER A 67 20.45 -3.73 -8.97
CA SER A 67 19.02 -3.88 -8.78
C SER A 67 18.42 -2.57 -9.27
N GLN A 68 18.17 -2.49 -10.58
CA GLN A 68 17.23 -1.53 -11.13
C GLN A 68 15.88 -1.95 -10.57
N GLN A 69 15.62 -1.50 -9.34
CA GLN A 69 14.27 -1.33 -8.84
C GLN A 69 13.48 -0.67 -9.98
N PRO A 70 12.30 -1.17 -10.36
CA PRO A 70 11.49 -0.52 -11.36
C PRO A 70 11.26 0.91 -10.88
N THR A 71 11.90 1.87 -11.55
CA THR A 71 11.65 3.28 -11.31
C THR A 71 10.18 3.46 -11.65
N PRO A 72 9.29 3.83 -10.69
CA PRO A 72 7.99 4.29 -11.12
C PRO A 72 8.27 5.45 -12.08
N SER A 73 7.70 5.37 -13.29
CA SER A 73 7.68 6.46 -14.27
C SER A 73 7.49 7.78 -13.53
N PRO A 74 8.19 8.87 -13.91
CA PRO A 74 8.32 10.05 -13.08
C PRO A 74 6.93 10.61 -12.76
N THR A 75 6.43 10.29 -11.56
CA THR A 75 5.29 10.96 -10.97
C THR A 75 5.78 12.35 -10.63
N THR A 76 5.07 13.38 -11.10
CA THR A 76 5.49 14.76 -10.85
C THR A 76 5.63 14.96 -9.34
N ALA A 77 6.84 15.30 -8.87
CA ALA A 77 7.09 15.47 -7.45
C ALA A 77 6.35 16.72 -6.96
N LEU A 78 5.39 16.56 -6.04
CA LEU A 78 4.67 17.66 -5.41
C LEU A 78 5.42 18.05 -4.14
N THR A 79 6.29 19.05 -4.23
CA THR A 79 7.18 19.46 -3.12
C THR A 79 6.82 20.82 -2.54
N THR A 80 6.10 21.64 -3.29
CA THR A 80 5.70 22.99 -2.86
C THR A 80 4.19 23.17 -2.86
N ASN A 81 3.72 24.18 -2.12
CA ASN A 81 2.31 24.58 -2.14
C ASN A 81 1.82 24.94 -3.55
N ALA A 82 2.65 25.65 -4.33
CA ALA A 82 2.30 26.10 -5.66
C ALA A 82 2.15 24.93 -6.65
N GLU A 83 3.07 23.96 -6.59
CA GLU A 83 2.98 22.71 -7.36
C GLU A 83 1.72 21.94 -7.00
N LEU A 84 1.47 21.73 -5.69
CA LEU A 84 0.28 21.01 -5.23
C LEU A 84 -1.02 21.71 -5.66
N ARG A 85 -1.11 23.04 -5.49
CA ARG A 85 -2.28 23.82 -5.93
C ARG A 85 -2.51 23.71 -7.44
N THR A 86 -1.43 23.78 -8.23
CA THR A 86 -1.52 23.63 -9.70
C THR A 86 -1.99 22.23 -10.08
N ALA A 87 -1.49 21.20 -9.39
CA ALA A 87 -1.92 19.82 -9.61
C ALA A 87 -3.41 19.63 -9.30
N ILE A 88 -3.91 20.20 -8.20
CA ILE A 88 -5.34 20.15 -7.84
C ILE A 88 -6.20 20.86 -8.91
N GLN A 89 -5.79 22.05 -9.35
CA GLN A 89 -6.50 22.77 -10.40
C GLN A 89 -6.56 21.98 -11.71
N GLU A 90 -5.44 21.37 -12.11
CA GLU A 90 -5.38 20.51 -13.31
C GLU A 90 -6.24 19.25 -13.15
N TYR A 91 -6.22 18.62 -11.99
CA TYR A 91 -7.02 17.43 -11.71
C TYR A 91 -8.53 17.71 -11.76
N LEU A 92 -8.96 18.77 -11.07
CA LEU A 92 -10.39 19.11 -11.01
C LEU A 92 -10.90 19.70 -12.34
N SER A 93 -10.09 20.50 -13.04
CA SER A 93 -10.47 21.02 -14.37
C SER A 93 -10.67 19.91 -15.41
N GLN A 94 -9.98 18.77 -15.27
CA GLN A 94 -10.16 17.60 -16.11
C GLN A 94 -11.31 16.69 -15.67
N GLY A 95 -12.04 17.05 -14.60
CA GLY A 95 -13.16 16.23 -14.09
C GLY A 95 -12.71 14.86 -13.57
N CYS A 96 -11.46 14.74 -13.13
CA CYS A 96 -10.85 13.47 -12.72
C CYS A 96 -11.58 12.78 -11.55
N THR A 97 -12.42 13.51 -10.81
CA THR A 97 -13.28 12.93 -9.77
C THR A 97 -14.28 11.92 -10.34
N ASN A 98 -14.73 12.15 -11.57
CA ASN A 98 -15.71 11.33 -12.26
C ASN A 98 -15.09 10.52 -13.41
N ASP A 99 -13.92 10.92 -13.91
CA ASP A 99 -13.20 10.25 -14.99
C ASP A 99 -11.91 9.56 -14.48
N VAL A 100 -11.87 8.23 -14.57
CA VAL A 100 -10.68 7.44 -14.22
C VAL A 100 -9.57 7.49 -15.27
N ASN A 101 -9.89 7.91 -16.50
CA ASN A 101 -8.95 7.99 -17.62
C ASN A 101 -8.38 9.40 -17.84
N CYS A 102 -8.69 10.35 -16.96
CA CYS A 102 -8.14 11.70 -17.07
C CYS A 102 -6.60 11.69 -16.99
N GLN A 103 -5.95 12.61 -17.69
CA GLN A 103 -4.49 12.61 -17.80
C GLN A 103 -3.79 12.95 -16.48
N ALA A 104 -4.40 13.80 -15.66
CA ALA A 104 -3.85 14.18 -14.36
C ALA A 104 -3.68 12.99 -13.39
N ARG A 105 -4.54 11.95 -13.48
CA ARG A 105 -4.37 10.72 -12.68
C ARG A 105 -3.03 10.05 -12.99
N SER A 106 -2.70 9.86 -14.27
CA SER A 106 -1.42 9.26 -14.66
C SER A 106 -0.22 10.13 -14.28
N LYS A 107 -0.38 11.45 -14.30
CA LYS A 107 0.68 12.43 -13.99
C LYS A 107 1.05 12.49 -12.51
N TYR A 108 0.07 12.37 -11.62
CA TYR A 108 0.22 12.59 -10.18
C TYR A 108 0.11 11.33 -9.31
N GLY A 109 0.06 10.15 -9.94
CA GLY A 109 0.04 8.88 -9.22
C GLY A 109 -1.35 8.40 -8.80
N GLY A 110 -2.38 8.81 -9.53
CA GLY A 110 -3.74 8.29 -9.44
C GLY A 110 -4.73 9.28 -8.82
N ALA A 111 -5.64 8.75 -8.01
CA ALA A 111 -6.62 9.54 -7.28
C ALA A 111 -5.94 10.59 -6.40
N ILE A 112 -6.57 11.77 -6.28
CA ILE A 112 -6.01 12.90 -5.53
C ILE A 112 -5.64 12.53 -4.09
N GLY A 113 -6.41 11.66 -3.44
CA GLY A 113 -6.13 11.19 -2.08
C GLY A 113 -4.83 10.41 -1.90
N ASN A 114 -4.23 9.90 -2.97
CA ASN A 114 -3.03 9.05 -2.96
C ASN A 114 -1.75 9.78 -3.36
N TRP A 115 -1.82 11.07 -3.66
CA TRP A 115 -0.66 11.83 -4.07
C TRP A 115 0.42 11.88 -2.98
N ASP A 116 1.68 11.72 -3.38
CA ASP A 116 2.81 11.91 -2.48
C ASP A 116 3.06 13.41 -2.28
N VAL A 117 2.60 13.91 -1.14
CA VAL A 117 2.78 15.29 -0.68
C VAL A 117 3.69 15.37 0.55
N SER A 118 4.44 14.31 0.84
CA SER A 118 5.24 14.18 2.07
C SER A 118 6.32 15.26 2.24
N ARG A 119 6.69 15.93 1.15
CA ARG A 119 7.67 17.03 1.13
C ARG A 119 7.06 18.42 1.19
N VAL A 120 5.73 18.53 1.04
CA VAL A 120 5.03 19.82 1.10
C VAL A 120 4.96 20.29 2.55
N THR A 121 5.38 21.52 2.80
CA THR A 121 5.36 22.13 4.14
C THR A 121 4.22 23.12 4.34
N LYS A 122 3.58 23.60 3.28
CA LYS A 122 2.47 24.57 3.33
C LYS A 122 1.30 24.06 2.49
N PHE A 123 0.15 23.87 3.12
CA PHE A 123 -1.10 23.41 2.50
C PHE A 123 -2.16 24.52 2.45
N ASN A 124 -1.72 25.77 2.34
CA ASN A 124 -2.61 26.92 2.40
C ASN A 124 -3.47 27.00 1.13
N SER A 125 -4.77 27.26 1.28
CA SER A 125 -5.66 27.70 0.20
C SER A 125 -5.60 26.84 -1.08
N LEU A 126 -5.50 25.52 -0.91
CA LEU A 126 -5.24 24.59 -2.01
C LEU A 126 -6.41 24.47 -3.00
N PHE A 127 -7.64 24.58 -2.52
CA PHE A 127 -8.86 24.47 -3.33
C PHE A 127 -9.45 25.83 -3.75
N VAL A 128 -8.87 26.95 -3.28
CA VAL A 128 -9.35 28.30 -3.62
C VAL A 128 -9.16 28.52 -5.12
N ASP A 129 -10.22 28.99 -5.81
CA ASP A 129 -10.25 29.21 -7.27
C ASP A 129 -9.97 27.97 -8.14
N ALA A 130 -10.02 26.76 -7.57
CA ALA A 130 -9.89 25.55 -8.37
C ALA A 130 -11.26 25.22 -9.01
N PRO A 131 -11.34 25.06 -10.34
CA PRO A 131 -12.60 24.78 -11.01
C PRO A 131 -13.13 23.41 -10.55
N GLY A 132 -14.39 23.33 -10.15
CA GLY A 132 -15.01 22.10 -9.65
C GLY A 132 -14.74 21.80 -8.17
N ALA A 133 -13.97 22.65 -7.46
CA ALA A 133 -13.71 22.50 -6.03
C ALA A 133 -15.01 22.45 -5.21
N GLU A 134 -16.02 23.23 -5.59
CA GLU A 134 -17.32 23.30 -4.92
C GLU A 134 -18.04 21.95 -4.84
N THR A 135 -17.74 21.02 -5.76
CA THR A 135 -18.29 19.65 -5.79
C THR A 135 -17.32 18.57 -5.32
N PHE A 136 -16.09 18.95 -4.96
CA PHE A 136 -15.05 18.00 -4.56
C PHE A 136 -15.41 17.27 -3.27
N ASN A 137 -15.36 15.92 -3.30
CA ASN A 137 -15.72 15.09 -2.14
C ASN A 137 -14.97 13.74 -2.11
N GLU A 138 -13.71 13.68 -2.58
CA GLU A 138 -12.88 12.47 -2.47
C GLU A 138 -12.09 12.40 -1.16
N VAL A 139 -11.83 11.20 -0.66
CA VAL A 139 -11.03 10.98 0.57
C VAL A 139 -9.59 11.45 0.35
N ILE A 140 -9.04 12.21 1.30
CA ILE A 140 -7.65 12.68 1.28
C ILE A 140 -6.83 11.91 2.33
N ASN A 141 -5.90 11.06 1.86
CA ASN A 141 -5.03 10.21 2.70
C ASN A 141 -3.57 10.68 2.70
N TRP A 142 -3.37 12.00 2.67
CA TRP A 142 -2.05 12.59 2.54
C TRP A 142 -1.19 12.45 3.79
N ASN A 143 0.10 12.12 3.58
CA ASN A 143 1.10 12.27 4.62
C ASN A 143 1.45 13.76 4.77
N THR A 144 1.11 14.33 5.92
CA THR A 144 1.28 15.75 6.23
C THR A 144 2.26 15.98 7.39
N ASP A 145 3.12 15.00 7.72
CA ASP A 145 4.10 15.11 8.82
C ASP A 145 5.04 16.32 8.67
N SER A 146 5.30 16.75 7.43
CA SER A 146 6.14 17.92 7.11
C SER A 146 5.38 19.26 7.17
N ALA A 147 4.07 19.24 7.42
CA ALA A 147 3.23 20.44 7.34
C ALA A 147 3.51 21.42 8.49
N THR A 148 3.76 22.67 8.10
CA THR A 148 3.92 23.83 9.00
C THR A 148 2.69 24.73 9.00
N SER A 149 1.82 24.63 7.99
CA SER A 149 0.60 25.41 7.86
C SER A 149 -0.42 24.70 6.97
N MET A 150 -1.67 24.63 7.42
CA MET A 150 -2.82 24.05 6.69
C MET A 150 -4.02 25.00 6.63
N ARG A 151 -3.76 26.31 6.67
CA ARG A 151 -4.82 27.32 6.74
C ARG A 151 -5.66 27.31 5.47
N ASP A 152 -6.98 27.33 5.64
CA ASP A 152 -7.94 27.46 4.52
C ASP A 152 -7.74 26.39 3.43
N MET A 153 -7.19 25.22 3.78
CA MET A 153 -6.82 24.17 2.81
C MET A 153 -7.99 23.79 1.91
N PHE A 154 -9.17 23.57 2.50
CA PHE A 154 -10.42 23.20 1.84
C PHE A 154 -11.39 24.38 1.67
N ALA A 155 -10.91 25.61 1.74
CA ALA A 155 -11.77 26.76 1.42
C ALA A 155 -12.35 26.60 0.01
N TYR A 156 -13.64 26.89 -0.14
CA TYR A 156 -14.44 26.69 -1.36
C TYR A 156 -14.78 25.25 -1.74
N ALA A 157 -14.27 24.23 -1.03
CA ALA A 157 -14.69 22.84 -1.22
C ALA A 157 -16.02 22.55 -0.48
N TRP A 158 -17.11 23.19 -0.89
CA TRP A 158 -18.38 23.22 -0.13
C TRP A 158 -19.05 21.85 0.05
N ALA A 159 -18.90 20.95 -0.92
CA ALA A 159 -19.45 19.59 -0.83
C ALA A 159 -18.57 18.61 -0.05
N PHE A 160 -17.37 19.02 0.37
CA PHE A 160 -16.41 18.13 1.00
C PHE A 160 -16.90 17.67 2.39
N ASN A 161 -17.08 16.36 2.52
CA ASN A 161 -17.55 15.70 3.74
C ASN A 161 -16.91 14.31 3.90
N GLN A 162 -15.61 14.21 3.63
CA GLN A 162 -14.85 12.99 3.81
C GLN A 162 -14.05 13.02 5.12
N PRO A 163 -13.78 11.85 5.73
CA PRO A 163 -12.90 11.79 6.88
C PRO A 163 -11.50 12.29 6.51
N LEU A 164 -10.95 13.15 7.36
CA LEU A 164 -9.57 13.61 7.25
C LEU A 164 -8.68 12.69 8.08
N SER A 165 -7.84 11.90 7.42
CA SER A 165 -6.85 11.05 8.08
C SER A 165 -5.46 11.66 7.93
N PHE A 166 -5.20 12.76 8.65
CA PHE A 166 -3.84 13.26 8.78
C PHE A 166 -3.06 12.35 9.72
N ARG A 167 -1.88 11.89 9.29
CA ARG A 167 -0.97 11.18 10.20
C ARG A 167 -0.65 12.13 11.35
N TYR A 168 -0.99 11.69 12.56
CA TYR A 168 -0.84 12.45 13.80
C TYR A 168 0.56 13.06 13.88
N CYS A 169 0.64 14.38 14.08
CA CYS A 169 1.88 15.06 14.44
C CYS A 169 2.49 14.34 15.65
N LYS A 170 3.61 13.61 15.45
CA LYS A 170 4.40 13.10 16.56
C LYS A 170 5.06 14.29 17.25
N GLY A 171 4.49 14.82 18.33
CA GLY A 171 5.14 15.95 18.99
C GLY A 171 4.56 16.53 20.28
N TYR A 172 3.39 16.11 20.77
CA TYR A 172 2.91 16.59 22.07
C TYR A 172 2.63 15.40 23.00
N ARG A 173 3.68 15.02 23.74
CA ARG A 173 3.61 14.27 24.99
C ARG A 173 4.38 15.04 26.05
#